data_AF-A0A391P0K3-F1
#
_entry.id   AF-A0A391P0K3-F1
#
_cell.length_a   1.000
_cell.length_b   1.000
_cell.length_c   1.000
_cell.angle_alpha   90.00
_cell.angle_beta   90.00
_cell.angle_gamma   90.00
#
_symmetry.space_group_name_H-M   'P 1'
#
loop_
_entity.id
_entity.type
_entity.pdbx_description
1 polymer ?
#
loop_
_entity_poly.entity_id
_entity_poly.type
_entity_poly.pdbx_seq_one_letter_code
_entity_poly.pdbx_strand_id
1 'polypeptide(L)'
;MKKSRYNLHKILITMILIYLGFLFIGKNTFLYKYEETQSFNKIDIKATNIYSENFNDQHLLKINTDKIEINAIRIGFSNRTTQNSTISIYYKDVDDNLIAITSRPYCFLQKEIVIPIQYNKYSNLYIDIPNTTKINEVGIGLKYFSPVQKSISWILEQFALLILSAILSFLLTRSINSNINSKTITHKEERNSNIELLRIICMLLLVAHHCVVHGGALNMAEGRNLLFSYLFLPVGKICFIIYIAISMWFFVDQQFSAVRFIKVWFEVFFYSFFFTIIAFMLGANISILDIFSSLLPIIGNSHGFASSYLLFYLLLPFIKKGTDHLTKNQSRYLLFLIFVAQILSQIMGQITNYYQYVFSELTLFIFCYVLMLNLKKWPLAFLKDKRITSGTAFIIWLILLQANYSVLWGRNNKIIDFLLGNSGTESSLLMIIAGFSVFFFVKELPKYVNPKINKLATYSFAVLLIHDHNFLRNIVWSYFVETDTWYYSSYFILILTGIVFIIYFVCSIIELLRKNILEVYILKQKPVLKFVKIIDNYLIFEEHKK
;
A
#
# COMPACT_ATOMS: atom_id res chain seq x y z
N MET A 1 38.44 -40.02 -3.40
CA MET A 1 37.16 -40.77 -3.43
C MET A 1 36.10 -40.36 -2.39
N LYS A 2 36.43 -39.82 -1.20
CA LYS A 2 35.40 -39.40 -0.19
C LYS A 2 34.55 -38.16 -0.55
N LYS A 3 34.99 -37.31 -1.47
CA LYS A 3 34.25 -36.09 -1.91
C LYS A 3 33.10 -36.39 -2.90
N SER A 4 33.12 -37.54 -3.58
CA SER A 4 32.10 -37.94 -4.56
C SER A 4 30.86 -38.58 -3.89
N ARG A 5 31.06 -39.44 -2.87
CA ARG A 5 29.94 -40.04 -2.10
C ARG A 5 29.08 -38.99 -1.35
N TYR A 6 29.66 -37.84 -1.00
CA TYR A 6 28.96 -36.76 -0.29
C TYR A 6 28.02 -35.92 -1.18
N ASN A 7 28.17 -35.99 -2.50
CA ASN A 7 27.27 -35.34 -3.46
C ASN A 7 26.16 -36.28 -3.94
N LEU A 8 26.40 -37.59 -3.97
CA LEU A 8 25.41 -38.56 -4.45
C LEU A 8 24.17 -38.62 -3.54
N HIS A 9 24.34 -38.60 -2.21
CA HIS A 9 23.20 -38.55 -1.28
C HIS A 9 22.41 -37.23 -1.39
N LYS A 10 23.07 -36.12 -1.71
CA LYS A 10 22.43 -34.80 -1.87
C LYS A 10 21.64 -34.72 -3.17
N ILE A 11 22.18 -35.29 -4.25
CA ILE A 11 21.46 -35.45 -5.52
C ILE A 11 20.27 -36.41 -5.33
N LEU A 12 20.44 -37.50 -4.58
CA LEU A 12 19.36 -38.45 -4.27
C LEU A 12 18.22 -37.79 -3.50
N ILE A 13 18.52 -37.01 -2.46
CA ILE A 13 17.51 -36.28 -1.67
C ILE A 13 16.79 -35.24 -2.54
N THR A 14 17.51 -34.56 -3.42
CA THR A 14 16.93 -33.59 -4.36
C THR A 14 16.02 -34.29 -5.38
N MET A 15 16.43 -35.45 -5.92
CA MET A 15 15.61 -36.24 -6.84
C MET A 15 14.39 -36.87 -6.15
N ILE A 16 14.52 -37.32 -4.90
CA ILE A 16 13.40 -37.86 -4.09
C ILE A 16 12.37 -36.77 -3.80
N LEU A 17 12.80 -35.55 -3.49
CA LEU A 17 11.89 -34.43 -3.24
C LEU A 17 11.19 -33.94 -4.51
N ILE A 18 11.89 -33.94 -5.66
CA ILE A 18 11.28 -33.67 -6.97
C ILE A 18 10.28 -34.79 -7.35
N TYR A 19 10.63 -36.05 -7.11
CA TYR A 19 9.78 -37.21 -7.38
C TYR A 19 8.53 -37.26 -6.48
N LEU A 20 8.67 -36.94 -5.19
CA LEU A 20 7.53 -36.80 -4.26
C LEU A 20 6.61 -35.63 -4.66
N GLY A 21 7.18 -34.52 -5.14
CA GLY A 21 6.41 -33.44 -5.76
C GLY A 21 5.62 -33.92 -6.98
N PHE A 22 6.24 -34.69 -7.88
CA PHE A 22 5.58 -35.28 -9.04
C PHE A 22 4.49 -36.32 -8.69
N LEU A 23 4.71 -37.18 -7.69
CA LEU A 23 3.69 -38.13 -7.20
C LEU A 23 2.48 -37.43 -6.58
N PHE A 24 2.70 -36.31 -5.89
CA PHE A 24 1.63 -35.49 -5.31
C PHE A 24 0.82 -34.74 -6.39
N ILE A 25 1.49 -34.29 -7.45
CA ILE A 25 0.84 -33.77 -8.67
C ILE A 25 0.00 -34.86 -9.34
N GLY A 26 0.59 -36.05 -9.56
CA GLY A 26 -0.04 -37.19 -10.23
C GLY A 26 -1.33 -37.68 -9.55
N LYS A 27 -1.32 -37.77 -8.22
CA LYS A 27 -2.49 -38.18 -7.41
C LYS A 27 -3.67 -37.21 -7.54
N ASN A 28 -3.41 -35.91 -7.69
CA ASN A 28 -4.44 -34.88 -7.81
C ASN A 28 -4.94 -34.68 -9.25
N THR A 29 -4.16 -35.09 -10.27
CA THR A 29 -4.59 -35.05 -11.68
C THR A 29 -5.57 -36.17 -12.08
N PHE A 30 -5.51 -37.36 -11.47
CA PHE A 30 -6.31 -38.51 -11.89
C PHE A 30 -7.72 -38.61 -11.28
N LEU A 31 -8.04 -37.80 -10.27
CA LEU A 31 -9.31 -37.88 -9.52
C LEU A 31 -10.32 -36.77 -9.83
N TYR A 32 -10.00 -35.82 -10.73
CA TYR A 32 -10.97 -34.81 -11.16
C TYR A 32 -11.85 -35.34 -12.29
N LYS A 33 -12.98 -35.93 -11.91
CA LYS A 33 -14.07 -36.29 -12.81
C LYS A 33 -14.65 -35.01 -13.41
N TYR A 34 -14.65 -34.93 -14.74
CA TYR A 34 -15.21 -33.84 -15.54
C TYR A 34 -16.74 -33.89 -15.42
N GLU A 35 -17.37 -32.92 -14.78
CA GLU A 35 -18.82 -32.68 -14.90
C GLU A 35 -19.04 -31.39 -15.69
N GLU A 36 -19.92 -31.50 -16.69
CA GLU A 36 -20.17 -30.52 -17.74
C GLU A 36 -20.74 -29.19 -17.22
N THR A 37 -20.24 -28.12 -17.82
CA THR A 37 -20.62 -26.72 -17.59
C THR A 37 -21.94 -26.36 -18.29
N GLN A 38 -22.86 -25.71 -17.57
CA GLN A 38 -23.92 -24.88 -18.17
C GLN A 38 -23.69 -23.39 -17.82
N SER A 39 -23.95 -22.54 -18.82
CA SER A 39 -23.85 -21.08 -18.81
C SER A 39 -24.82 -20.40 -17.85
N PHE A 40 -24.53 -19.12 -17.52
CA PHE A 40 -25.42 -18.19 -16.82
C PHE A 40 -26.90 -18.41 -17.16
N ASN A 41 -27.66 -19.05 -16.27
CA ASN A 41 -29.11 -18.86 -16.27
C ASN A 41 -29.35 -17.62 -15.42
N LYS A 42 -29.73 -16.54 -16.11
CA LYS A 42 -30.39 -15.38 -15.51
C LYS A 42 -31.65 -15.91 -14.82
N ILE A 43 -31.58 -16.20 -13.52
CA ILE A 43 -32.80 -16.43 -12.73
C ILE A 43 -33.32 -15.03 -12.41
N ASP A 44 -34.02 -14.44 -13.38
CA ASP A 44 -34.88 -13.30 -13.11
C ASP A 44 -35.96 -13.80 -12.14
N ILE A 45 -35.71 -13.69 -10.83
CA ILE A 45 -36.77 -13.83 -9.85
C ILE A 45 -37.65 -12.58 -10.05
N LYS A 46 -38.70 -12.73 -10.86
CA LYS A 46 -39.71 -11.69 -11.04
C LYS A 46 -40.22 -11.27 -9.64
N ALA A 47 -40.62 -10.01 -9.51
CA ALA A 47 -41.12 -9.38 -8.28
C ALA A 47 -42.24 -10.15 -7.53
N THR A 48 -42.75 -11.24 -8.09
CA THR A 48 -43.75 -12.16 -7.53
C THR A 48 -43.26 -13.04 -6.36
N ASN A 49 -41.94 -13.17 -6.12
CA ASN A 49 -41.39 -13.98 -5.02
C ASN A 49 -40.80 -13.14 -3.85
N ILE A 50 -41.02 -11.82 -3.89
CA ILE A 50 -40.60 -10.91 -2.81
C ILE A 50 -41.81 -10.67 -1.92
N TYR A 51 -41.72 -11.09 -0.66
CA TYR A 51 -42.77 -10.89 0.33
C TYR A 51 -42.27 -9.95 1.42
N SER A 52 -43.08 -8.97 1.80
CA SER A 52 -42.80 -8.18 3.00
C SER A 52 -43.21 -8.99 4.23
N GLU A 53 -42.27 -9.24 5.14
CA GLU A 53 -42.52 -9.95 6.39
C GLU A 53 -42.04 -9.06 7.56
N ASN A 54 -42.90 -8.88 8.55
CA ASN A 54 -42.55 -8.11 9.74
C ASN A 54 -42.01 -9.06 10.81
N PHE A 55 -40.80 -8.81 11.27
CA PHE A 55 -40.16 -9.57 12.34
C PHE A 55 -39.69 -8.60 13.43
N ASN A 56 -40.21 -8.70 14.65
CA ASN A 56 -39.88 -7.81 15.78
C ASN A 56 -39.87 -6.31 15.40
N ASP A 57 -40.97 -5.80 14.83
CA ASP A 57 -41.13 -4.40 14.38
C ASP A 57 -40.16 -3.92 13.28
N GLN A 58 -39.39 -4.82 12.67
CA GLN A 58 -38.57 -4.53 11.48
C GLN A 58 -39.27 -5.01 10.20
N HIS A 59 -39.33 -4.13 9.20
CA HIS A 59 -39.81 -4.45 7.85
C HIS A 59 -38.70 -5.14 7.06
N LEU A 60 -38.81 -6.46 6.85
CA LEU A 60 -37.83 -7.23 6.09
C LEU A 60 -38.43 -7.69 4.75
N LEU A 61 -37.60 -7.68 3.70
CA LEU A 61 -37.94 -8.29 2.43
C LEU A 61 -37.48 -9.73 2.40
N LYS A 62 -38.42 -10.66 2.39
CA LYS A 62 -38.17 -12.08 2.22
C LYS A 62 -38.03 -12.40 0.73
N ILE A 63 -36.95 -13.08 0.39
CA ILE A 63 -36.72 -13.67 -0.93
C ILE A 63 -36.63 -15.18 -0.77
N ASN A 64 -37.57 -15.90 -1.38
CA ASN A 64 -37.48 -17.35 -1.49
C ASN A 64 -36.46 -17.70 -2.59
N THR A 65 -35.43 -18.43 -2.21
CA THR A 65 -34.31 -18.79 -3.09
C THR A 65 -34.37 -20.25 -3.57
N ASP A 66 -35.44 -20.99 -3.24
CA ASP A 66 -35.67 -22.39 -3.62
C ASP A 66 -34.46 -23.31 -3.37
N LYS A 67 -33.62 -22.96 -2.38
CA LYS A 67 -32.35 -23.65 -2.04
C LYS A 67 -31.32 -23.70 -3.17
N ILE A 68 -31.39 -22.76 -4.11
CA ILE A 68 -30.36 -22.58 -5.15
C ILE A 68 -29.08 -22.08 -4.47
N GLU A 69 -27.92 -22.54 -4.96
CA GLU A 69 -26.62 -22.04 -4.50
C GLU A 69 -26.46 -20.59 -4.96
N ILE A 70 -26.01 -19.69 -4.08
CA ILE A 70 -25.91 -18.26 -4.40
C ILE A 70 -24.60 -17.72 -3.81
N ASN A 71 -23.92 -16.84 -4.54
CA ASN A 71 -22.73 -16.13 -4.06
C ASN A 71 -22.77 -14.60 -4.27
N ALA A 72 -23.83 -14.06 -4.87
CA ALA A 72 -24.07 -12.62 -4.92
C ALA A 72 -25.56 -12.28 -5.07
N ILE A 73 -25.97 -11.14 -4.50
CA ILE A 73 -27.30 -10.53 -4.67
C ILE A 73 -27.13 -9.17 -5.33
N ARG A 74 -27.92 -8.90 -6.38
CA ARG A 74 -28.00 -7.59 -7.04
C ARG A 74 -29.34 -6.93 -6.71
N ILE A 75 -29.31 -5.72 -6.18
CA ILE A 75 -30.51 -4.95 -5.83
C ILE A 75 -30.54 -3.69 -6.70
N GLY A 76 -31.63 -3.50 -7.45
CA GLY A 76 -31.87 -2.33 -8.30
C GLY A 76 -32.95 -1.41 -7.70
N PHE A 77 -32.64 -0.12 -7.57
CA PHE A 77 -33.52 0.87 -6.96
C PHE A 77 -34.32 1.65 -8.01
N SER A 78 -35.58 1.98 -7.70
CA SER A 78 -36.49 2.68 -8.61
C SER A 78 -36.11 4.14 -8.85
N ASN A 79 -35.63 4.80 -7.80
CA ASN A 79 -35.14 6.17 -7.80
C ASN A 79 -33.78 6.22 -7.11
N ARG A 80 -32.97 7.23 -7.42
CA ARG A 80 -31.73 7.52 -6.68
C ARG A 80 -32.08 7.72 -5.20
N THR A 81 -31.38 7.01 -4.32
CA THR A 81 -31.64 7.06 -2.88
C THR A 81 -31.34 8.45 -2.32
N THR A 82 -32.16 8.88 -1.36
CA THR A 82 -32.11 10.24 -0.81
C THR A 82 -31.25 10.36 0.46
N GLN A 83 -30.80 9.25 1.04
CA GLN A 83 -29.99 9.20 2.27
C GLN A 83 -29.01 8.02 2.24
N ASN A 84 -27.90 8.13 2.99
CA ASN A 84 -27.00 7.01 3.24
C ASN A 84 -27.68 6.01 4.18
N SER A 85 -27.63 4.72 3.82
CA SER A 85 -28.25 3.66 4.58
C SER A 85 -27.37 2.42 4.61
N THR A 86 -27.61 1.52 5.56
CA THR A 86 -26.99 0.19 5.59
C THR A 86 -28.00 -0.84 5.14
N ILE A 87 -27.61 -1.67 4.17
CA ILE A 87 -28.39 -2.83 3.75
C ILE A 87 -27.81 -4.03 4.46
N SER A 88 -28.65 -4.71 5.23
CA SER A 88 -28.26 -5.92 5.98
C SER A 88 -29.00 -7.12 5.42
N ILE A 89 -28.27 -8.20 5.16
CA ILE A 89 -28.83 -9.46 4.65
C ILE A 89 -28.76 -10.50 5.77
N TYR A 90 -29.84 -11.23 5.97
CA TYR A 90 -30.01 -12.25 6.99
C TYR A 90 -30.49 -13.57 6.38
N TYR A 91 -30.26 -14.66 7.09
CA TYR A 91 -30.96 -15.94 6.89
C TYR A 91 -31.53 -16.41 8.23
N LYS A 92 -32.48 -17.36 8.19
CA LYS A 92 -32.96 -18.04 9.39
C LYS A 92 -32.23 -19.37 9.59
N ASP A 93 -31.78 -19.62 10.81
CA ASP A 93 -31.22 -20.90 11.23
C ASP A 93 -32.34 -21.94 11.53
N VAL A 94 -31.96 -23.18 11.85
CA VAL A 94 -32.86 -24.30 12.19
C VAL A 94 -33.80 -23.96 13.34
N ASP A 95 -33.37 -23.10 14.27
CA ASP A 95 -34.15 -22.62 15.41
C ASP A 95 -34.96 -21.34 15.10
N ASP A 96 -35.10 -20.97 13.82
CA ASP A 96 -35.86 -19.82 13.31
C ASP A 96 -35.31 -18.43 13.72
N ASN A 97 -34.07 -18.38 14.21
CA ASN A 97 -33.35 -17.15 14.55
C ASN A 97 -32.76 -16.45 13.31
N LEU A 98 -32.88 -15.11 13.24
CA LEU A 98 -32.27 -14.28 12.19
C LEU A 98 -30.75 -14.12 12.43
N ILE A 99 -29.93 -14.65 11.52
CA ILE A 99 -28.48 -14.51 11.53
C ILE A 99 -28.05 -13.60 10.39
N ALA A 100 -27.29 -12.54 10.70
CA ALA A 100 -26.74 -11.63 9.72
C ALA A 100 -25.64 -12.31 8.88
N ILE A 101 -25.78 -12.27 7.56
CA ILE A 101 -24.78 -12.73 6.59
C ILE A 101 -23.76 -11.62 6.34
N THR A 102 -24.25 -10.42 6.04
CA THR A 102 -23.41 -9.25 5.76
C THR A 102 -24.23 -7.97 5.90
N SER A 103 -23.57 -6.88 6.26
CA SER A 103 -24.15 -5.54 6.24
C SER A 103 -23.22 -4.63 5.44
N ARG A 104 -23.78 -3.88 4.49
CA ARG A 104 -23.01 -2.99 3.63
C ARG A 104 -23.62 -1.59 3.66
N PRO A 105 -22.81 -0.55 3.93
CA PRO A 105 -23.25 0.82 3.72
C PRO A 105 -23.45 1.07 2.22
N TYR A 106 -24.51 1.79 1.90
CA TYR A 106 -24.90 2.18 0.57
C TYR A 106 -25.04 3.71 0.51
N CYS A 107 -24.44 4.31 -0.52
CA CYS A 107 -24.30 5.76 -0.62
C CYS A 107 -25.41 6.42 -1.45
N PHE A 108 -25.68 7.70 -1.15
CA PHE A 108 -26.50 8.62 -1.93
C PHE A 108 -26.19 8.54 -3.44
N LEU A 109 -27.23 8.49 -4.29
CA LEU A 109 -27.21 8.52 -5.78
C LEU A 109 -26.86 7.22 -6.55
N GLN A 110 -26.55 6.10 -5.89
CA GLN A 110 -26.38 4.83 -6.61
C GLN A 110 -27.74 4.33 -7.19
N LYS A 111 -27.70 3.57 -8.29
CA LYS A 111 -28.90 2.95 -8.92
C LYS A 111 -29.01 1.45 -8.65
N GLU A 112 -27.88 0.81 -8.37
CA GLU A 112 -27.79 -0.62 -8.10
C GLU A 112 -26.68 -0.89 -7.09
N ILE A 113 -26.80 -2.01 -6.37
CA ILE A 113 -25.72 -2.56 -5.53
C ILE A 113 -25.62 -4.07 -5.78
N VAL A 114 -24.38 -4.58 -5.84
CA VAL A 114 -24.08 -6.02 -5.84
C VAL A 114 -23.43 -6.35 -4.51
N ILE A 115 -24.06 -7.22 -3.74
CA ILE A 115 -23.60 -7.65 -2.43
C ILE A 115 -23.11 -9.09 -2.55
N PRO A 116 -21.80 -9.36 -2.45
CA PRO A 116 -21.28 -10.71 -2.41
C PRO A 116 -21.70 -11.38 -1.09
N ILE A 117 -22.14 -12.63 -1.17
CA ILE A 117 -22.48 -13.45 -0.01
C ILE A 117 -21.61 -14.70 0.02
N GLN A 118 -21.46 -15.29 1.21
CA GLN A 118 -20.76 -16.58 1.33
C GLN A 118 -21.50 -17.64 0.51
N TYR A 119 -20.77 -18.39 -0.32
CA TYR A 119 -21.36 -19.45 -1.14
C TYR A 119 -22.05 -20.49 -0.26
N ASN A 120 -23.38 -20.52 -0.30
CA ASN A 120 -24.17 -21.48 0.46
C ASN A 120 -25.56 -21.66 -0.16
N LYS A 121 -26.29 -22.69 0.28
CA LYS A 121 -27.71 -22.88 -0.02
C LYS A 121 -28.55 -22.23 1.05
N TYR A 122 -29.13 -21.08 0.72
CA TYR A 122 -30.08 -20.42 1.59
C TYR A 122 -31.50 -20.84 1.17
N SER A 123 -32.36 -21.14 2.15
CA SER A 123 -33.79 -21.44 1.89
C SER A 123 -34.59 -20.16 1.70
N ASN A 124 -34.39 -19.20 2.61
CA ASN A 124 -34.95 -17.86 2.56
C ASN A 124 -33.86 -16.85 2.93
N LEU A 125 -33.80 -15.74 2.19
CA LEU A 125 -32.99 -14.59 2.52
C LEU A 125 -33.89 -13.44 2.94
N TYR A 126 -33.49 -12.72 3.98
CA TYR A 126 -34.21 -11.55 4.48
C TYR A 126 -33.31 -10.34 4.31
N ILE A 127 -33.82 -9.28 3.69
CA ILE A 127 -33.07 -8.05 3.48
C ILE A 127 -33.74 -6.93 4.28
N ASP A 128 -32.99 -6.34 5.19
CA ASP A 128 -33.36 -5.12 5.88
C ASP A 128 -32.98 -3.93 5.01
N ILE A 129 -34.00 -3.17 4.63
CA ILE A 129 -33.88 -1.97 3.80
C ILE A 129 -34.70 -0.88 4.48
N PRO A 130 -34.12 0.30 4.74
CA PRO A 130 -34.86 1.36 5.41
C PRO A 130 -36.09 1.79 4.60
N ASN A 131 -37.20 2.00 5.33
CA ASN A 131 -38.57 2.27 4.84
C ASN A 131 -38.73 3.40 3.81
N THR A 132 -37.69 4.18 3.52
CA THR A 132 -37.70 5.30 2.58
C THR A 132 -37.33 4.92 1.14
N THR A 133 -36.98 3.67 0.85
CA THR A 133 -36.49 3.27 -0.49
C THR A 133 -37.43 2.32 -1.23
N LYS A 134 -37.96 2.76 -2.39
CA LYS A 134 -38.76 1.93 -3.31
C LYS A 134 -37.84 1.11 -4.22
N ILE A 135 -37.99 -0.21 -4.20
CA ILE A 135 -37.20 -1.15 -5.01
C ILE A 135 -37.95 -1.48 -6.29
N ASN A 136 -37.23 -1.57 -7.42
CA ASN A 136 -37.82 -1.95 -8.70
C ASN A 136 -37.50 -3.40 -9.09
N GLU A 137 -36.29 -3.87 -8.80
CA GLU A 137 -35.84 -5.20 -9.23
C GLU A 137 -34.83 -5.77 -8.22
N VAL A 138 -34.96 -7.05 -7.88
CA VAL A 138 -33.95 -7.79 -7.11
C VAL A 138 -33.55 -8.99 -7.94
N GLY A 139 -32.28 -9.03 -8.36
CA GLY A 139 -31.69 -10.14 -9.11
C GLY A 139 -30.81 -10.99 -8.22
N ILE A 140 -30.95 -12.32 -8.30
CA ILE A 140 -30.12 -13.29 -7.59
C ILE A 140 -29.31 -14.08 -8.63
N GLY A 141 -28.01 -14.24 -8.40
CA GLY A 141 -27.14 -14.87 -9.40
C GLY A 141 -26.04 -15.78 -8.82
N LEU A 142 -25.65 -16.76 -9.65
CA LEU A 142 -24.49 -17.62 -9.46
C LEU A 142 -23.31 -17.11 -10.31
N LYS A 143 -22.22 -16.68 -9.67
CA LYS A 143 -20.94 -16.38 -10.35
C LYS A 143 -20.21 -17.70 -10.60
N TYR A 144 -20.26 -18.24 -11.82
CA TYR A 144 -19.43 -19.37 -12.25
C TYR A 144 -18.17 -18.91 -12.99
N PHE A 145 -17.02 -19.53 -12.65
CA PHE A 145 -15.73 -19.29 -13.31
C PHE A 145 -15.67 -19.97 -14.67
N SER A 146 -15.10 -19.29 -15.68
CA SER A 146 -14.82 -19.94 -16.97
C SER A 146 -13.80 -21.08 -16.82
N PRO A 147 -13.88 -22.15 -17.64
CA PRO A 147 -12.91 -23.26 -17.61
C PRO A 147 -11.45 -22.78 -17.71
N VAL A 148 -11.20 -21.75 -18.52
CA VAL A 148 -9.87 -21.14 -18.73
C VAL A 148 -9.32 -20.51 -17.43
N GLN A 149 -10.16 -19.88 -16.62
CA GLN A 149 -9.75 -19.30 -15.32
C GLN A 149 -9.50 -20.36 -14.25
N LYS A 150 -10.16 -21.52 -14.33
CA LYS A 150 -9.91 -22.69 -13.47
C LYS A 150 -8.55 -23.33 -13.80
N SER A 151 -8.22 -23.45 -15.09
CA SER A 151 -6.94 -23.97 -15.57
C SER A 151 -5.75 -23.11 -15.13
N ILE A 152 -5.87 -21.79 -15.20
CA ILE A 152 -4.79 -20.85 -14.83
C ILE A 152 -4.53 -20.85 -13.32
N SER A 153 -5.58 -20.88 -12.49
CA SER A 153 -5.44 -20.96 -11.03
C SER A 153 -4.72 -22.23 -10.58
N TRP A 154 -5.08 -23.36 -11.19
CA TRP A 154 -4.46 -24.65 -10.91
C TRP A 154 -2.99 -24.69 -11.38
N ILE A 155 -2.69 -24.18 -12.57
CA ILE A 155 -1.31 -24.06 -13.07
C ILE A 155 -0.48 -23.17 -12.13
N LEU A 156 -1.03 -22.07 -11.64
CA LEU A 156 -0.33 -21.14 -10.75
C LEU A 156 -0.05 -21.73 -9.36
N GLU A 157 -0.96 -22.54 -8.81
CA GLU A 157 -0.72 -23.28 -7.55
C GLU A 157 0.40 -24.31 -7.70
N GLN A 158 0.43 -25.04 -8.82
CA GLN A 158 1.51 -25.98 -9.11
C GLN A 158 2.85 -25.26 -9.31
N PHE A 159 2.86 -24.11 -9.98
CA PHE A 159 4.05 -23.28 -10.13
C PHE A 159 4.54 -22.69 -8.79
N ALA A 160 3.64 -22.27 -7.91
CA ALA A 160 4.00 -21.72 -6.60
C ALA A 160 4.69 -22.76 -5.70
N LEU A 161 4.22 -24.01 -5.71
CA LEU A 161 4.86 -25.12 -4.98
C LEU A 161 6.25 -25.46 -5.55
N LEU A 162 6.38 -25.44 -6.88
CA LEU A 162 7.64 -25.67 -7.58
C LEU A 162 8.67 -24.57 -7.25
N ILE A 163 8.23 -23.31 -7.24
CA ILE A 163 9.04 -22.15 -6.87
C ILE A 163 9.44 -22.20 -5.39
N LEU A 164 8.52 -22.56 -4.49
CA LEU A 164 8.80 -22.70 -3.06
C LEU A 164 9.86 -23.77 -2.80
N SER A 165 9.77 -24.90 -3.51
CA SER A 165 10.77 -25.98 -3.42
C SER A 165 12.15 -25.56 -3.94
N ALA A 166 12.20 -24.76 -5.02
CA ALA A 166 13.43 -24.23 -5.60
C ALA A 166 14.08 -23.16 -4.70
N ILE A 167 13.28 -22.30 -4.08
CA ILE A 167 13.74 -21.29 -3.11
C ILE A 167 14.32 -21.98 -1.86
N LEU A 168 13.67 -23.01 -1.34
CA LEU A 168 14.16 -23.75 -0.17
C LEU A 168 15.51 -24.43 -0.47
N SER A 169 15.64 -25.02 -1.67
CA SER A 169 16.90 -25.61 -2.17
C SER A 169 18.02 -24.57 -2.31
N PHE A 170 17.70 -23.38 -2.83
CA PHE A 170 18.65 -22.29 -3.00
C PHE A 170 19.13 -21.69 -1.67
N LEU A 171 18.23 -21.52 -0.69
CA LEU A 171 18.56 -20.98 0.63
C LEU A 171 19.45 -21.93 1.44
N LEU A 172 19.22 -23.25 1.35
CA LEU A 172 20.04 -24.25 2.04
C LEU A 172 21.46 -24.36 1.45
N THR A 173 21.65 -23.99 0.18
CA THR A 173 22.95 -24.09 -0.52
C THR A 173 23.87 -22.89 -0.27
N ARG A 174 23.33 -21.73 0.14
CA ARG A 174 24.06 -20.44 0.12
C ARG A 174 24.50 -19.89 1.50
N SER A 175 24.24 -20.61 2.59
CA SER A 175 24.50 -20.15 3.97
C SER A 175 25.98 -20.00 4.37
N ILE A 176 26.97 -20.36 3.53
CA ILE A 176 28.39 -20.26 3.92
C ILE A 176 29.25 -19.76 2.75
N ASN A 177 29.37 -18.43 2.61
CA ASN A 177 30.62 -17.72 2.31
C ASN A 177 30.41 -16.21 2.07
N SER A 178 31.18 -15.37 2.78
CA SER A 178 32.07 -14.33 2.20
C SER A 178 32.43 -13.22 3.19
N ASN A 179 33.74 -12.94 3.28
CA ASN A 179 34.35 -11.67 3.72
C ASN A 179 34.57 -10.78 2.49
N ILE A 180 34.55 -9.44 2.64
CA ILE A 180 35.38 -8.44 1.91
C ILE A 180 35.10 -7.02 2.45
N ASN A 181 36.19 -6.24 2.57
CA ASN A 181 36.30 -4.86 3.07
C ASN A 181 36.03 -3.77 2.00
N SER A 182 35.74 -2.53 2.45
CA SER A 182 35.66 -1.32 1.60
C SER A 182 36.37 -0.11 2.23
N LYS A 183 37.10 0.66 1.42
CA LYS A 183 37.66 2.00 1.74
C LYS A 183 36.91 3.10 0.97
N THR A 184 36.83 4.28 1.57
CA THR A 184 36.10 5.50 1.14
C THR A 184 37.05 6.65 0.79
N ILE A 185 36.67 7.50 -0.17
CA ILE A 185 37.23 8.86 -0.40
C ILE A 185 36.09 9.79 -0.89
N THR A 186 36.05 11.04 -0.39
CA THR A 186 35.00 12.04 -0.58
C THR A 186 35.40 13.16 -1.58
N HIS A 187 34.76 13.20 -2.75
CA HIS A 187 34.60 14.43 -3.56
C HIS A 187 33.18 14.98 -3.35
N LYS A 188 32.94 16.27 -3.62
CA LYS A 188 31.58 16.85 -3.64
C LYS A 188 30.80 16.21 -4.80
N GLU A 189 30.18 15.07 -4.53
CA GLU A 189 29.63 14.20 -5.55
C GLU A 189 28.49 14.86 -6.32
N GLU A 190 28.61 14.83 -7.65
CA GLU A 190 27.49 15.15 -8.54
C GLU A 190 26.29 14.24 -8.24
N ARG A 191 25.09 14.82 -8.21
CA ARG A 191 23.83 14.10 -7.96
C ARG A 191 23.62 12.98 -8.98
N ASN A 192 23.39 11.77 -8.48
CA ASN A 192 23.08 10.60 -9.31
C ASN A 192 21.63 10.70 -9.82
N SER A 193 21.46 10.94 -11.12
CA SER A 193 20.14 11.12 -11.73
C SER A 193 19.29 9.84 -11.75
N ASN A 194 19.87 8.65 -11.57
CA ASN A 194 19.09 7.42 -11.35
C ASN A 194 18.18 7.56 -10.12
N ILE A 195 18.72 8.08 -9.01
CA ILE A 195 17.99 8.23 -7.75
C ILE A 195 16.96 9.36 -7.87
N GLU A 196 17.31 10.45 -8.53
CA GLU A 196 16.38 11.57 -8.76
C GLU A 196 15.23 11.16 -9.70
N LEU A 197 15.50 10.37 -10.74
CA LEU A 197 14.47 9.80 -11.60
C LEU A 197 13.55 8.84 -10.82
N LEU A 198 14.13 8.00 -9.94
CA LEU A 198 13.35 7.12 -9.07
C LEU A 198 12.38 7.92 -8.18
N ARG A 199 12.79 9.06 -7.62
CA ARG A 199 11.88 9.94 -6.87
C ARG A 199 10.71 10.41 -7.74
N ILE A 200 10.97 10.85 -8.97
CA ILE A 200 9.91 11.31 -9.88
C ILE A 200 8.94 10.16 -10.19
N ILE A 201 9.45 8.99 -10.56
CA ILE A 201 8.62 7.80 -10.86
C ILE A 201 7.78 7.41 -9.65
N CYS A 202 8.38 7.34 -8.46
CA CYS A 202 7.66 7.01 -7.23
C CYS A 202 6.57 8.03 -6.92
N MET A 203 6.79 9.33 -7.17
CA MET A 203 5.75 10.33 -6.98
C MET A 203 4.59 10.16 -7.95
N LEU A 204 4.85 9.91 -9.23
CA LEU A 204 3.80 9.64 -10.22
C LEU A 204 2.97 8.40 -9.83
N LEU A 205 3.64 7.34 -9.37
CA LEU A 205 2.96 6.12 -8.93
C LEU A 205 2.18 6.30 -7.62
N LEU A 206 2.63 7.16 -6.70
CA LEU A 206 1.88 7.55 -5.51
C LEU A 206 0.62 8.34 -5.87
N VAL A 207 0.73 9.30 -6.81
CA VAL A 207 -0.44 10.04 -7.31
C VAL A 207 -1.43 9.09 -7.99
N ALA A 208 -0.95 8.12 -8.78
CA ALA A 208 -1.80 7.08 -9.38
C ALA A 208 -2.50 6.21 -8.32
N HIS A 209 -1.76 5.81 -7.28
CA HIS A 209 -2.31 5.08 -6.13
C HIS A 209 -3.42 5.87 -5.44
N HIS A 210 -3.20 7.15 -5.12
CA HIS A 210 -4.21 8.00 -4.52
C HIS A 210 -5.39 8.27 -5.47
N CYS A 211 -5.16 8.36 -6.77
CA CYS A 211 -6.24 8.50 -7.75
C CYS A 211 -7.19 7.30 -7.71
N VAL A 212 -6.67 6.07 -7.63
CA VAL A 212 -7.53 4.88 -7.60
C VAL A 212 -8.18 4.66 -6.23
N VAL A 213 -7.47 4.97 -5.14
CA VAL A 213 -7.97 4.81 -3.77
C VAL A 213 -8.94 5.92 -3.40
N HIS A 214 -8.49 7.18 -3.44
CA HIS A 214 -9.28 8.34 -3.01
C HIS A 214 -10.24 8.84 -4.07
N GLY A 215 -9.96 8.62 -5.36
CA GLY A 215 -10.93 8.82 -6.44
C GLY A 215 -12.02 7.75 -6.50
N GLY A 216 -12.00 6.73 -5.63
CA GLY A 216 -13.09 5.79 -5.50
C GLY A 216 -13.17 4.71 -6.59
N ALA A 217 -12.18 4.59 -7.46
CA ALA A 217 -12.16 3.57 -8.53
C ALA A 217 -12.32 2.14 -7.98
N LEU A 218 -11.81 1.88 -6.78
CA LEU A 218 -11.92 0.59 -6.10
C LEU A 218 -13.35 0.24 -5.64
N ASN A 219 -14.25 1.23 -5.59
CA ASN A 219 -15.64 1.05 -5.18
C ASN A 219 -16.60 0.97 -6.38
N MET A 220 -16.07 1.00 -7.60
CA MET A 220 -16.85 0.98 -8.84
C MET A 220 -17.08 -0.44 -9.34
N ALA A 221 -18.00 -0.58 -10.30
CA ALA A 221 -18.39 -1.89 -10.81
C ALA A 221 -17.19 -2.68 -11.36
N GLU A 222 -17.26 -4.01 -11.20
CA GLU A 222 -16.25 -4.94 -11.69
C GLU A 222 -16.02 -4.79 -13.20
N GLY A 223 -14.76 -4.90 -13.61
CA GLY A 223 -14.37 -4.81 -15.01
C GLY A 223 -12.87 -4.66 -15.20
N ARG A 224 -12.44 -4.44 -16.44
CA ARG A 224 -11.01 -4.25 -16.78
C ARG A 224 -10.39 -3.07 -16.01
N ASN A 225 -11.13 -1.98 -15.84
CA ASN A 225 -10.65 -0.77 -15.18
C ASN A 225 -10.47 -0.96 -13.66
N LEU A 226 -11.31 -1.80 -13.06
CA LEU A 226 -11.09 -2.25 -11.68
C LEU A 226 -9.79 -3.04 -11.59
N LEU A 227 -9.59 -4.04 -12.45
CA LEU A 227 -8.37 -4.85 -12.46
C LEU A 227 -7.11 -3.98 -12.59
N PHE A 228 -7.12 -3.01 -13.50
CA PHE A 228 -6.02 -2.06 -13.64
C PHE A 228 -5.82 -1.20 -12.39
N SER A 229 -6.88 -0.77 -11.71
CA SER A 229 -6.79 -0.02 -10.46
C SER A 229 -6.05 -0.80 -9.36
N TYR A 230 -6.28 -2.10 -9.26
CA TYR A 230 -5.62 -2.98 -8.29
C TYR A 230 -4.09 -3.10 -8.50
N LEU A 231 -3.56 -2.82 -9.69
CA LEU A 231 -2.11 -2.78 -9.95
C LEU A 231 -1.40 -1.73 -9.09
N PHE A 232 -2.07 -0.61 -8.80
CA PHE A 232 -1.48 0.54 -8.10
C PHE A 232 -1.57 0.43 -6.57
N LEU A 233 -2.36 -0.49 -6.03
CA LEU A 233 -2.53 -0.67 -4.59
C LEU A 233 -1.22 -0.98 -3.83
N PRO A 234 -0.48 -2.05 -4.15
CA PRO A 234 0.80 -2.31 -3.48
C PRO A 234 1.87 -1.30 -3.86
N VAL A 235 1.80 -0.75 -5.09
CA VAL A 235 2.84 0.12 -5.65
C VAL A 235 2.97 1.42 -4.86
N GLY A 236 1.86 2.04 -4.43
CA GLY A 236 1.89 3.28 -3.63
C GLY A 236 2.70 3.11 -2.34
N LYS A 237 2.41 2.05 -1.57
CA LYS A 237 3.11 1.74 -0.32
C LYS A 237 4.58 1.38 -0.53
N ILE A 238 4.90 0.66 -1.61
CA ILE A 238 6.29 0.40 -2.01
C ILE A 238 7.02 1.71 -2.31
N CYS A 239 6.39 2.63 -3.04
CA CYS A 239 6.95 3.95 -3.35
C CYS A 239 7.18 4.79 -2.10
N PHE A 240 6.28 4.74 -1.12
CA PHE A 240 6.48 5.37 0.19
C PHE A 240 7.76 4.87 0.88
N ILE A 241 7.97 3.55 0.93
CA ILE A 241 9.21 2.97 1.47
C ILE A 241 10.43 3.38 0.66
N ILE A 242 10.36 3.44 -0.68
CA ILE A 242 11.46 3.90 -1.52
C ILE A 242 11.89 5.32 -1.12
N TYR A 243 10.92 6.22 -0.88
CA TYR A 243 11.20 7.57 -0.38
C TYR A 243 11.95 7.58 0.95
N ILE A 244 11.56 6.73 1.90
CA ILE A 244 12.27 6.57 3.17
C ILE A 244 13.67 6.00 2.93
N ALA A 245 13.81 4.93 2.15
CA ALA A 245 15.09 4.27 1.86
C ALA A 245 16.10 5.26 1.23
N ILE A 246 15.66 6.05 0.24
CA ILE A 246 16.48 7.10 -0.35
C ILE A 246 16.94 8.10 0.72
N SER A 247 16.03 8.56 1.58
CA SER A 247 16.34 9.54 2.64
C SER A 247 17.35 8.98 3.64
N MET A 248 17.12 7.76 4.13
CA MET A 248 17.99 7.10 5.10
C MET A 248 19.37 6.82 4.54
N TRP A 249 19.48 6.47 3.24
CA TRP A 249 20.77 6.27 2.60
C TRP A 249 21.70 7.48 2.74
N PHE A 250 21.14 8.68 2.54
CA PHE A 250 21.90 9.92 2.67
C PHE A 250 22.09 10.33 4.13
N PHE A 251 21.09 10.15 5.00
CA PHE A 251 21.19 10.51 6.42
C PHE A 251 22.20 9.69 7.23
N VAL A 252 22.47 8.44 6.85
CA VAL A 252 23.52 7.65 7.49
C VAL A 252 24.88 8.36 7.43
N ASP A 253 25.20 9.03 6.31
CA ASP A 253 26.50 9.73 6.16
C ASP A 253 26.41 11.21 6.53
N GLN A 254 25.26 11.84 6.32
CA GLN A 254 25.11 13.28 6.47
C GLN A 254 24.91 13.68 7.93
N GLN A 255 25.45 14.85 8.29
CA GLN A 255 25.17 15.50 9.57
C GLN A 255 23.88 16.33 9.50
N PHE A 256 23.33 16.62 10.68
CA PHE A 256 22.21 17.55 10.81
C PHE A 256 22.58 18.94 10.30
N SER A 257 21.61 19.64 9.73
CA SER A 257 21.75 21.02 9.27
C SER A 257 20.46 21.79 9.55
N ALA A 258 20.53 22.80 10.42
CA ALA A 258 19.36 23.61 10.74
C ALA A 258 18.80 24.32 9.50
N VAL A 259 19.66 24.81 8.59
CA VAL A 259 19.21 25.41 7.33
C VAL A 259 18.33 24.46 6.52
N ARG A 260 18.72 23.17 6.44
CA ARG A 260 17.94 22.18 5.71
C ARG A 260 16.62 21.88 6.44
N PHE A 261 16.65 21.76 7.76
CA PHE A 261 15.44 21.57 8.56
C PHE A 261 14.45 22.71 8.32
N ILE A 262 14.87 23.97 8.49
CA ILE A 262 14.01 25.15 8.36
C ILE A 262 13.44 25.27 6.95
N LYS A 263 14.21 24.93 5.91
CA LYS A 263 13.70 24.88 4.53
C LYS A 263 12.53 23.93 4.39
N VAL A 264 12.70 22.67 4.81
CA VAL A 264 11.63 21.67 4.71
C VAL A 264 10.48 22.03 5.64
N TRP A 265 10.75 22.49 6.86
CA TRP A 265 9.71 22.90 7.80
C TRP A 265 8.84 24.01 7.23
N PHE A 266 9.43 25.03 6.60
CA PHE A 266 8.69 26.12 5.98
C PHE A 266 7.87 25.65 4.76
N GLU A 267 8.41 24.73 3.96
CA GLU A 267 7.66 24.09 2.86
C GLU A 267 6.41 23.35 3.37
N VAL A 268 6.56 22.50 4.41
CA VAL A 268 5.44 21.77 5.01
C VAL A 268 4.45 22.74 5.69
N PHE A 269 4.95 23.72 6.44
CA PHE A 269 4.11 24.75 7.06
C PHE A 269 3.28 25.51 6.04
N PHE A 270 3.92 25.99 4.98
CA PHE A 270 3.25 26.73 3.93
C PHE A 270 2.10 25.91 3.34
N TYR A 271 2.37 24.66 2.95
CA TYR A 271 1.34 23.83 2.32
C TYR A 271 0.26 23.39 3.30
N SER A 272 0.61 23.00 4.52
CA SER A 272 -0.33 22.68 5.58
C SER A 272 -1.32 23.82 5.82
N PHE A 273 -0.83 25.02 6.10
CA PHE A 273 -1.68 26.15 6.44
C PHE A 273 -2.42 26.70 5.22
N PHE A 274 -1.71 26.98 4.12
CA PHE A 274 -2.29 27.62 2.94
C PHE A 274 -3.38 26.77 2.30
N PHE A 275 -3.16 25.46 2.17
CA PHE A 275 -4.17 24.58 1.59
C PHE A 275 -5.30 24.23 2.55
N THR A 276 -5.11 24.33 3.87
CA THR A 276 -6.22 24.31 4.83
C THR A 276 -7.15 25.52 4.61
N ILE A 277 -6.59 26.72 4.42
CA ILE A 277 -7.40 27.92 4.11
C ILE A 277 -8.10 27.80 2.75
N ILE A 278 -7.42 27.31 1.72
CA ILE A 278 -8.08 27.07 0.41
C ILE A 278 -9.21 26.06 0.56
N ALA A 279 -9.00 24.94 1.26
CA ALA A 279 -10.04 23.94 1.48
C ALA A 279 -11.25 24.55 2.19
N PHE A 280 -11.02 25.39 3.21
CA PHE A 280 -12.09 26.12 3.91
C PHE A 280 -12.88 27.01 2.95
N MET A 281 -12.18 27.79 2.10
CA MET A 281 -12.83 28.65 1.10
C MET A 281 -13.62 27.87 0.05
N LEU A 282 -13.21 26.63 -0.25
CA LEU A 282 -13.91 25.71 -1.15
C LEU A 282 -15.04 24.93 -0.47
N GLY A 283 -15.36 25.23 0.80
CA GLY A 283 -16.49 24.65 1.52
C GLY A 283 -16.17 23.35 2.27
N ALA A 284 -14.90 23.02 2.50
CA ALA A 284 -14.55 21.91 3.39
C ALA A 284 -15.01 22.21 4.83
N ASN A 285 -15.54 21.20 5.53
CA ASN A 285 -15.90 21.31 6.93
C ASN A 285 -14.63 21.32 7.80
N ILE A 286 -14.14 22.52 8.13
CA ILE A 286 -12.89 22.75 8.88
C ILE A 286 -13.21 23.53 10.13
N SER A 287 -12.83 22.98 11.29
CA SER A 287 -12.98 23.64 12.58
C SER A 287 -11.83 24.60 12.87
N ILE A 288 -12.00 25.47 13.87
CA ILE A 288 -10.90 26.34 14.32
C ILE A 288 -9.72 25.54 14.89
N LEU A 289 -9.98 24.36 15.46
CA LEU A 289 -8.96 23.45 15.95
C LEU A 289 -8.15 22.83 14.79
N ASP A 290 -8.77 22.60 13.64
CA ASP A 290 -8.09 22.14 12.43
C ASP A 290 -7.15 23.22 11.88
N ILE A 291 -7.60 24.49 11.86
CA ILE A 291 -6.77 25.64 11.48
C ILE A 291 -5.57 25.75 12.44
N PHE A 292 -5.80 25.66 13.75
CA PHE A 292 -4.72 25.66 14.73
C PHE A 292 -3.75 24.49 14.54
N SER A 293 -4.26 23.30 14.24
CA SER A 293 -3.44 22.11 13.96
C SER A 293 -2.60 22.29 12.70
N SER A 294 -3.15 22.93 11.66
CA SER A 294 -2.43 23.21 10.42
C SER A 294 -1.23 24.15 10.60
N LEU A 295 -1.21 24.98 11.67
CA LEU A 295 -0.09 25.84 12.05
C LEU A 295 1.07 25.07 12.71
N LEU A 296 0.87 23.79 13.05
CA LEU A 296 1.82 22.93 13.76
C LEU A 296 2.24 21.74 12.88
N PRO A 297 3.13 21.91 11.89
CA PRO A 297 3.41 20.91 10.85
C PRO A 297 3.85 19.53 11.36
N ILE A 298 4.50 19.50 12.52
CA ILE A 298 5.01 18.27 13.13
C ILE A 298 3.96 17.60 14.01
N ILE A 299 3.24 18.37 14.83
CA ILE A 299 2.38 17.83 15.91
C ILE A 299 0.92 17.77 15.45
N GLY A 300 0.45 18.72 14.65
CA GLY A 300 -0.92 18.83 14.17
C GLY A 300 -1.25 17.96 12.95
N ASN A 301 -0.48 16.89 12.71
CA ASN A 301 -0.69 15.92 11.64
C ASN A 301 -0.97 16.54 10.25
N SER A 302 -0.15 17.53 9.85
CA SER A 302 -0.32 18.20 8.56
C SER A 302 -0.31 17.23 7.37
N HIS A 303 0.60 16.27 7.41
CA HIS A 303 0.71 15.14 6.50
C HIS A 303 1.61 14.09 7.19
N GLY A 304 1.13 12.87 7.41
CA GLY A 304 1.83 11.85 8.22
C GLY A 304 3.32 11.70 7.87
N PHE A 305 3.62 11.40 6.60
CA PHE A 305 5.00 11.30 6.11
C PHE A 305 5.86 12.53 6.45
N ALA A 306 5.34 13.75 6.21
CA ALA A 306 6.10 14.99 6.36
C ALA A 306 6.34 15.33 7.84
N SER A 307 5.32 15.16 8.68
CA SER A 307 5.39 15.31 10.13
C SER A 307 6.44 14.34 10.71
N SER A 308 6.38 13.06 10.34
CA SER A 308 7.32 12.03 10.76
C SER A 308 8.74 12.28 10.25
N TYR A 309 8.91 12.71 8.99
CA TYR A 309 10.20 13.08 8.43
C TYR A 309 10.85 14.25 9.18
N LEU A 310 10.10 15.32 9.47
CA LEU A 310 10.61 16.49 10.19
C LEU A 310 11.05 16.14 11.61
N LEU A 311 10.23 15.38 12.33
CA LEU A 311 10.57 14.92 13.68
C LEU A 311 11.77 13.97 13.67
N PHE A 312 11.82 13.02 12.74
CA PHE A 312 12.99 12.17 12.54
C PHE A 312 14.26 13.00 12.26
N TYR A 313 14.18 14.03 11.41
CA TYR A 313 15.34 14.85 11.08
C TYR A 313 15.85 15.65 12.29
N LEU A 314 14.97 16.11 13.19
CA LEU A 314 15.37 16.71 14.48
C LEU A 314 16.01 15.70 15.44
N LEU A 315 15.58 14.43 15.39
CA LEU A 315 16.15 13.35 16.19
C LEU A 315 17.48 12.83 15.64
N LEU A 316 17.76 13.08 14.35
CA LEU A 316 18.96 12.60 13.65
C LEU A 316 20.28 12.80 14.43
N PRO A 317 20.64 13.98 14.99
CA PRO A 317 21.90 14.15 15.71
C PRO A 317 22.02 13.26 16.96
N PHE A 318 20.91 13.04 17.67
CA PHE A 318 20.87 12.14 18.83
C PHE A 318 20.96 10.66 18.40
N ILE A 319 20.25 10.31 17.33
CA ILE A 319 20.30 8.97 16.74
C ILE A 319 21.73 8.67 16.26
N LYS A 320 22.39 9.60 15.58
CA LYS A 320 23.79 9.46 15.13
C LYS A 320 24.72 9.25 16.32
N LYS A 321 24.65 10.11 17.33
CA LYS A 321 25.44 9.95 18.57
C LYS A 321 25.27 8.57 19.21
N GLY A 322 24.04 8.03 19.22
CA GLY A 322 23.76 6.68 19.73
C GLY A 322 24.18 5.54 18.79
N THR A 323 24.41 5.80 17.50
CA THR A 323 24.66 4.76 16.48
C THR A 323 26.06 4.78 15.88
N ASP A 324 26.83 5.85 16.06
CA ASP A 324 28.13 6.04 15.42
C ASP A 324 29.17 5.03 15.91
N HIS A 325 29.18 4.73 17.22
CA HIS A 325 30.12 3.80 17.86
C HIS A 325 29.60 2.37 18.02
N LEU A 326 28.44 2.03 17.46
CA LEU A 326 27.91 0.67 17.58
C LEU A 326 28.77 -0.33 16.80
N THR A 327 29.13 -1.41 17.46
CA THR A 327 29.66 -2.60 16.78
C THR A 327 28.58 -3.24 15.90
N LYS A 328 29.00 -4.08 14.95
CA LYS A 328 28.09 -4.85 14.08
C LYS A 328 27.02 -5.61 14.87
N ASN A 329 27.40 -6.25 15.96
CA ASN A 329 26.48 -7.06 16.78
C ASN A 329 25.49 -6.18 17.54
N GLN A 330 25.95 -5.08 18.14
CA GLN A 330 25.07 -4.13 18.83
C GLN A 330 24.08 -3.48 17.86
N SER A 331 24.54 -3.08 16.66
CA SER A 331 23.66 -2.49 15.65
C SER A 331 22.62 -3.48 15.13
N ARG A 332 22.97 -4.76 14.98
CA ARG A 332 22.02 -5.84 14.63
C ARG A 332 21.03 -6.13 15.76
N TYR A 333 21.48 -6.09 17.00
CA TYR A 333 20.60 -6.26 18.16
C TYR A 333 19.61 -5.09 18.26
N LEU A 334 20.07 -3.85 18.07
CA LEU A 334 19.21 -2.67 17.98
C LEU A 334 18.19 -2.81 16.84
N LEU A 335 18.62 -3.24 15.66
CA LEU A 335 17.73 -3.51 14.53
C LEU A 335 16.66 -4.56 14.89
N PHE A 336 17.05 -5.62 15.59
CA PHE A 336 16.12 -6.65 16.05
C PHE A 336 15.09 -6.12 17.06
N LEU A 337 15.52 -5.32 18.04
CA LEU A 337 14.60 -4.71 19.01
C LEU A 337 13.56 -3.81 18.32
N ILE A 338 14.01 -2.96 17.39
CA ILE A 338 13.10 -2.08 16.65
C ILE A 338 12.24 -2.89 15.67
N PHE A 339 12.76 -3.98 15.09
CA PHE A 339 11.97 -4.91 14.28
C PHE A 339 10.83 -5.53 15.09
N VAL A 340 11.08 -5.95 16.33
CA VAL A 340 10.04 -6.47 17.22
C VAL A 340 8.98 -5.39 17.49
N ALA A 341 9.42 -4.17 17.81
CA ALA A 341 8.51 -3.07 18.10
C ALA A 341 7.69 -2.60 16.88
N GLN A 342 8.29 -2.56 15.68
CA GLN A 342 7.65 -2.02 14.48
C GLN A 342 6.86 -3.07 13.69
N ILE A 343 7.43 -4.26 13.49
CA ILE A 343 6.92 -5.27 12.56
C ILE A 343 6.21 -6.39 13.31
N LEU A 344 6.86 -6.95 14.33
CA LEU A 344 6.30 -8.10 15.03
C LEU A 344 5.04 -7.72 15.82
N SER A 345 5.00 -6.52 16.40
CA SER A 345 3.81 -5.98 17.06
C SER A 345 2.60 -5.94 16.11
N GLN A 346 2.79 -5.49 14.86
CA GLN A 346 1.75 -5.47 13.83
C GLN A 346 1.30 -6.88 13.46
N ILE A 347 2.24 -7.81 13.26
CA ILE A 347 1.94 -9.22 12.94
C ILE A 347 1.14 -9.86 14.08
N MET A 348 1.54 -9.62 15.34
CA MET A 348 0.78 -10.10 16.50
C MET A 348 -0.63 -9.52 16.50
N GLY A 349 -0.79 -8.23 16.23
CA GLY A 349 -2.11 -7.62 16.16
C GLY A 349 -3.03 -8.25 15.12
N GLN A 350 -2.51 -8.64 13.96
CA GLN A 350 -3.29 -9.34 12.94
C GLN A 350 -3.62 -10.80 13.31
N ILE A 351 -2.80 -11.47 14.13
CA ILE A 351 -3.02 -12.87 14.51
C ILE A 351 -3.94 -12.98 15.73
N THR A 352 -3.69 -12.16 16.76
CA THR A 352 -4.29 -12.34 18.09
C THR A 352 -5.38 -11.32 18.38
N ASN A 353 -5.45 -10.20 17.66
CA ASN A 353 -6.24 -9.01 18.02
C ASN A 353 -5.97 -8.50 19.45
N TYR A 354 -4.90 -8.98 20.10
CA TYR A 354 -4.50 -8.64 21.46
C TYR A 354 -3.00 -8.34 21.46
N TYR A 355 -2.66 -7.06 21.33
CA TYR A 355 -1.30 -6.59 21.13
C TYR A 355 -1.14 -5.15 21.61
N GLN A 356 0.10 -4.76 21.90
CA GLN A 356 0.44 -3.37 22.18
C GLN A 356 0.71 -2.62 20.88
N TYR A 357 0.02 -1.50 20.67
CA TYR A 357 0.23 -0.61 19.52
C TYR A 357 1.49 0.24 19.70
N VAL A 358 2.67 -0.37 19.47
CA VAL A 358 3.98 0.29 19.62
C VAL A 358 4.45 0.97 18.34
N PHE A 359 3.91 0.58 17.18
CA PHE A 359 4.35 1.07 15.89
C PHE A 359 3.67 2.39 15.50
N SER A 360 4.40 3.20 14.75
CA SER A 360 3.99 4.49 14.19
C SER A 360 4.80 4.78 12.92
N GLU A 361 4.46 5.84 12.20
CA GLU A 361 5.31 6.31 11.10
C GLU A 361 6.67 6.79 11.59
N LEU A 362 6.76 7.48 12.74
CA LEU A 362 8.04 7.91 13.29
C LEU A 362 8.96 6.70 13.59
N THR A 363 8.41 5.66 14.22
CA THR A 363 9.17 4.44 14.51
C THR A 363 9.53 3.67 13.24
N LEU A 364 8.73 3.77 12.16
CA LEU A 364 9.10 3.28 10.83
C LEU A 364 10.33 4.00 10.29
N PHE A 365 10.39 5.33 10.39
CA PHE A 365 11.57 6.11 10.00
C PHE A 365 12.82 5.70 10.79
N ILE A 366 12.70 5.53 12.11
CA ILE A 366 13.79 5.06 12.97
C ILE A 366 14.22 3.64 12.58
N PHE A 367 13.27 2.73 12.35
CA PHE A 367 13.53 1.38 11.89
C PHE A 367 14.30 1.38 10.56
N CYS A 368 13.81 2.12 9.56
CA CYS A 368 14.45 2.21 8.26
C CYS A 368 15.84 2.87 8.33
N TYR A 369 16.07 3.83 9.24
CA TYR A 369 17.39 4.38 9.49
C TYR A 369 18.37 3.31 9.99
N VAL A 370 18.00 2.58 11.04
CA VAL A 370 18.86 1.54 11.63
C VAL A 370 19.07 0.38 10.65
N LEU A 371 18.04 0.03 9.87
CA LEU A 371 18.16 -0.93 8.78
C LEU A 371 19.18 -0.45 7.74
N MET A 372 19.04 0.79 7.27
CA MET A 372 19.96 1.36 6.27
C MET A 372 21.39 1.48 6.80
N LEU A 373 21.56 1.88 8.06
CA LEU A 373 22.85 1.90 8.75
C LEU A 373 23.53 0.52 8.69
N ASN A 374 22.79 -0.54 9.04
CA ASN A 374 23.29 -1.92 8.97
C ASN A 374 23.66 -2.33 7.54
N LEU A 375 22.79 -2.04 6.57
CA LEU A 375 22.99 -2.41 5.17
C LEU A 375 24.12 -1.61 4.49
N LYS A 376 24.42 -0.41 4.99
CA LYS A 376 25.49 0.44 4.46
C LYS A 376 26.84 0.16 5.10
N LYS A 377 26.91 0.03 6.44
CA LYS A 377 28.15 -0.29 7.17
C LYS A 377 28.57 -1.75 6.99
N TRP A 378 27.62 -2.69 6.93
CA TRP A 378 27.86 -4.12 6.77
C TRP A 378 27.01 -4.71 5.63
N PRO A 379 27.33 -4.37 4.38
CA PRO A 379 26.50 -4.71 3.22
C PRO A 379 26.38 -6.21 3.01
N LEU A 380 25.19 -6.62 2.57
CA LEU A 380 24.91 -7.99 2.16
C LEU A 380 25.26 -8.15 0.67
N ALA A 381 26.03 -9.18 0.33
CA ALA A 381 26.53 -9.35 -1.04
C ALA A 381 25.43 -9.42 -2.11
N PHE A 382 24.28 -10.02 -1.78
CA PHE A 382 23.16 -10.16 -2.71
C PHE A 382 22.49 -8.82 -3.08
N LEU A 383 22.64 -7.76 -2.27
CA LEU A 383 22.08 -6.45 -2.60
C LEU A 383 22.77 -5.79 -3.80
N LYS A 384 23.97 -6.24 -4.15
CA LYS A 384 24.70 -5.80 -5.35
C LYS A 384 24.21 -6.51 -6.62
N ASP A 385 23.50 -7.63 -6.49
CA ASP A 385 22.99 -8.37 -7.64
C ASP A 385 21.65 -7.77 -8.08
N LYS A 386 21.69 -7.05 -9.21
CA LYS A 386 20.51 -6.41 -9.82
C LYS A 386 19.38 -7.40 -10.12
N ARG A 387 19.67 -8.66 -10.41
CA ARG A 387 18.65 -9.69 -10.70
C ARG A 387 17.93 -10.10 -9.42
N ILE A 388 18.67 -10.23 -8.31
CA ILE A 388 18.08 -10.55 -7.01
C ILE A 388 17.21 -9.37 -6.54
N THR A 389 17.74 -8.15 -6.55
CA THR A 389 17.00 -6.98 -6.04
C THR A 389 15.75 -6.66 -6.87
N SER A 390 15.85 -6.62 -8.20
CA SER A 390 14.66 -6.43 -9.06
C SER A 390 13.69 -7.62 -8.98
N GLY A 391 14.19 -8.85 -8.96
CA GLY A 391 13.38 -10.07 -8.84
C GLY A 391 12.60 -10.13 -7.53
N THR A 392 13.22 -9.79 -6.40
CA THR A 392 12.55 -9.74 -5.09
C THR A 392 11.42 -8.72 -5.08
N ALA A 393 11.68 -7.49 -5.57
CA ALA A 393 10.65 -6.45 -5.65
C ALA A 393 9.47 -6.89 -6.54
N PHE A 394 9.76 -7.47 -7.70
CA PHE A 394 8.76 -7.94 -8.65
C PHE A 394 7.92 -9.09 -8.09
N ILE A 395 8.55 -10.08 -7.44
CA ILE A 395 7.86 -11.22 -6.82
C ILE A 395 6.93 -10.74 -5.70
N ILE A 396 7.38 -9.83 -4.84
CA ILE A 396 6.53 -9.29 -3.76
C ILE A 396 5.33 -8.55 -4.35
N TRP A 397 5.56 -7.69 -5.36
CA TRP A 397 4.48 -6.99 -6.05
C TRP A 397 3.47 -7.97 -6.67
N LEU A 398 3.94 -9.03 -7.35
CA LEU A 398 3.09 -10.07 -7.92
C LEU A 398 2.27 -10.83 -6.87
N ILE A 399 2.89 -11.21 -5.74
CA ILE A 399 2.20 -11.92 -4.65
C ILE A 399 1.07 -11.06 -4.10
N LEU A 400 1.33 -9.78 -3.85
CA LEU A 400 0.33 -8.85 -3.31
C LEU A 400 -0.77 -8.55 -4.31
N LEU A 401 -0.42 -8.42 -5.59
CA LEU A 401 -1.40 -8.26 -6.66
C LEU A 401 -2.33 -9.47 -6.74
N GLN A 402 -1.75 -10.67 -6.72
CA GLN A 402 -2.51 -11.92 -6.74
C GLN A 402 -3.42 -12.07 -5.50
N ALA A 403 -2.92 -11.71 -4.32
CA ALA A 403 -3.72 -11.72 -3.10
C ALA A 403 -4.93 -10.77 -3.21
N ASN A 404 -4.71 -9.55 -3.71
CA ASN A 404 -5.77 -8.58 -3.96
C ASN A 404 -6.81 -9.07 -4.98
N TYR A 405 -6.37 -9.66 -6.09
CA TYR A 405 -7.29 -10.25 -7.07
C TYR A 405 -8.06 -11.44 -6.51
N SER A 406 -7.44 -12.22 -5.61
CA SER A 406 -8.13 -13.34 -4.97
C SER A 406 -9.27 -12.85 -4.08
N VAL A 407 -9.09 -11.75 -3.35
CA VAL A 407 -10.19 -11.09 -2.60
C VAL A 407 -11.24 -10.53 -3.55
N LEU A 408 -10.83 -9.84 -4.62
CA LEU A 408 -11.75 -9.29 -5.62
C LEU A 408 -12.64 -10.39 -6.25
N TRP A 409 -12.10 -11.57 -6.45
CA TRP A 409 -12.84 -12.72 -7.01
C TRP A 409 -13.57 -13.56 -5.96
N GLY A 410 -13.64 -13.11 -4.70
CA GLY A 410 -14.32 -13.83 -3.62
C GLY A 410 -13.62 -15.13 -3.20
N ARG A 411 -12.35 -15.32 -3.59
CA ARG A 411 -11.53 -16.49 -3.26
C ARG A 411 -10.64 -16.24 -2.05
N ASN A 412 -11.20 -15.58 -1.04
CA ASN A 412 -10.45 -15.25 0.14
C ASN A 412 -10.25 -16.48 1.02
N ASN A 413 -9.09 -16.56 1.67
CA ASN A 413 -8.78 -17.59 2.64
C ASN A 413 -7.90 -16.99 3.74
N LYS A 414 -7.70 -17.73 4.84
CA LYS A 414 -6.93 -17.25 5.99
C LYS A 414 -5.52 -16.75 5.64
N ILE A 415 -4.89 -17.32 4.60
CA ILE A 415 -3.54 -16.90 4.16
C ILE A 415 -3.62 -15.56 3.43
N ILE A 416 -4.59 -15.39 2.52
CA ILE A 416 -4.81 -14.14 1.79
C ILE A 416 -5.20 -13.02 2.76
N ASP A 417 -6.09 -13.29 3.70
CA ASP A 417 -6.45 -12.38 4.78
C ASP A 417 -5.24 -11.95 5.59
N PHE A 418 -4.43 -12.91 6.03
CA PHE A 418 -3.21 -12.63 6.77
C PHE A 418 -2.21 -11.79 5.95
N LEU A 419 -2.00 -12.13 4.67
CA LEU A 419 -1.09 -11.41 3.78
C LEU A 419 -1.55 -9.97 3.56
N LEU A 420 -2.83 -9.76 3.25
CA LEU A 420 -3.37 -8.42 2.98
C LEU A 420 -3.51 -7.60 4.27
N GLY A 421 -3.92 -8.20 5.38
CA GLY A 421 -3.96 -7.56 6.70
C GLY A 421 -2.58 -7.06 7.14
N ASN A 422 -1.52 -7.82 6.85
CA ASN A 422 -0.14 -7.42 7.12
C ASN A 422 0.50 -6.57 6.01
N SER A 423 -0.16 -6.36 4.89
CA SER A 423 0.30 -5.53 3.75
C SER A 423 -0.55 -4.25 3.59
N GLY A 424 -1.49 -4.05 4.51
CA GLY A 424 -2.38 -2.91 4.58
C GLY A 424 -1.70 -1.58 4.90
N THR A 425 -0.44 -1.60 5.36
CA THR A 425 0.30 -0.42 5.80
C THR A 425 1.71 -0.37 5.22
N GLU A 426 2.31 0.81 5.23
CA GLU A 426 3.70 1.07 4.83
C GLU A 426 4.68 0.36 5.77
N SER A 427 4.30 0.18 7.05
CA SER A 427 5.04 -0.59 8.05
C SER A 427 5.14 -2.09 7.76
N SER A 428 4.42 -2.58 6.76
CA SER A 428 4.49 -3.99 6.34
C SER A 428 5.91 -4.40 5.97
N LEU A 429 6.34 -5.56 6.48
CA LEU A 429 7.62 -6.17 6.13
C LEU A 429 7.78 -6.35 4.61
N LEU A 430 6.71 -6.74 3.90
CA LEU A 430 6.76 -6.94 2.46
C LEU A 430 6.98 -5.63 1.70
N MET A 431 6.33 -4.53 2.13
CA MET A 431 6.52 -3.20 1.55
C MET A 431 7.94 -2.70 1.78
N ILE A 432 8.47 -2.92 2.99
CA ILE A 432 9.85 -2.55 3.34
C ILE A 432 10.86 -3.31 2.47
N ILE A 433 10.73 -4.64 2.37
CA ILE A 433 11.64 -5.45 1.56
C ILE A 433 11.56 -5.04 0.09
N ALA A 434 10.37 -4.86 -0.47
CA ALA A 434 10.20 -4.44 -1.86
C ALA A 434 10.81 -3.06 -2.12
N GLY A 435 10.52 -2.06 -1.27
CA GLY A 435 11.02 -0.71 -1.47
C GLY A 435 12.55 -0.60 -1.31
N PHE A 436 13.13 -1.25 -0.31
CA PHE A 436 14.60 -1.33 -0.20
C PHE A 436 15.22 -2.09 -1.38
N SER A 437 14.57 -3.16 -1.87
CA SER A 437 15.06 -3.91 -3.03
C SER A 437 15.09 -3.05 -4.30
N VAL A 438 14.03 -2.27 -4.58
CA VAL A 438 14.02 -1.32 -5.70
C VAL A 438 15.10 -0.25 -5.54
N PHE A 439 15.26 0.30 -4.33
CA PHE A 439 16.31 1.27 -4.06
C PHE A 439 17.71 0.72 -4.36
N PHE A 440 18.04 -0.48 -3.87
CA PHE A 440 19.34 -1.11 -4.14
C PHE A 440 19.52 -1.47 -5.62
N PHE A 441 18.47 -1.92 -6.31
CA PHE A 441 18.50 -2.13 -7.75
C PHE A 441 18.92 -0.85 -8.49
N VAL A 442 18.26 0.28 -8.21
CA VAL A 442 18.56 1.57 -8.85
C VAL A 442 19.93 2.10 -8.46
N LYS A 443 20.36 1.90 -7.22
CA LYS A 443 21.68 2.32 -6.72
C LYS A 443 22.83 1.62 -7.46
N GLU A 444 22.63 0.40 -7.93
CA GLU A 444 23.63 -0.38 -8.69
C GLU A 444 23.57 -0.15 -10.22
N LEU A 445 22.71 0.75 -10.70
CA LEU A 445 22.73 1.18 -12.09
C LEU A 445 23.95 2.08 -12.36
N PRO A 446 24.49 2.09 -13.59
CA PRO A 446 25.57 3.00 -13.97
C PRO A 446 25.19 4.45 -13.65
N LYS A 447 26.05 5.15 -12.91
CA LYS A 447 25.81 6.55 -12.54
C LYS A 447 25.73 7.39 -13.81
N TYR A 448 24.69 8.21 -13.90
CA TYR A 448 24.57 9.23 -14.94
C TYR A 448 24.06 10.54 -14.32
N VAL A 449 24.28 11.65 -15.03
CA VAL A 449 23.92 13.00 -14.59
C VAL A 449 23.10 13.69 -15.67
N ASN A 450 21.92 14.16 -15.30
CA ASN A 450 21.01 14.95 -16.12
C ASN A 450 20.45 16.10 -15.26
N PRO A 451 20.86 17.36 -15.52
CA PRO A 451 20.40 18.52 -14.75
C PRO A 451 18.88 18.74 -14.77
N LYS A 452 18.19 18.39 -15.86
CA LYS A 452 16.73 18.57 -15.97
C LYS A 452 15.99 17.61 -15.03
N ILE A 453 16.39 16.34 -15.01
CA ILE A 453 15.84 15.33 -14.09
C ILE A 453 16.12 15.75 -12.65
N ASN A 454 17.36 16.15 -12.36
CA ASN A 454 17.77 16.56 -11.02
C ASN A 454 16.99 17.79 -10.52
N LYS A 455 16.63 18.72 -11.42
CA LYS A 455 15.78 19.87 -11.11
C LYS A 455 14.34 19.45 -10.88
N LEU A 456 13.76 18.65 -11.78
CA LEU A 456 12.37 18.19 -11.68
C LEU A 456 12.12 17.41 -10.37
N ALA A 457 13.06 16.55 -9.98
CA ALA A 457 12.98 15.79 -8.74
C ALA A 457 12.94 16.66 -7.47
N THR A 458 13.40 17.93 -7.53
CA THR A 458 13.30 18.85 -6.39
C THR A 458 11.87 19.31 -6.08
N TYR A 459 10.92 19.07 -6.98
CA TYR A 459 9.52 19.42 -6.78
C TYR A 459 8.68 18.27 -6.22
N SER A 460 9.18 17.02 -6.28
CA SER A 460 8.37 15.86 -5.90
C SER A 460 7.89 15.88 -4.45
N PHE A 461 8.65 16.46 -3.52
CA PHE A 461 8.19 16.56 -2.12
C PHE A 461 7.00 17.51 -1.96
N ALA A 462 6.99 18.64 -2.67
CA ALA A 462 5.83 19.51 -2.71
C ALA A 462 4.62 18.81 -3.36
N VAL A 463 4.83 18.04 -4.44
CA VAL A 463 3.73 17.27 -5.05
C VAL A 463 3.05 16.37 -4.00
N LEU A 464 3.84 15.67 -3.16
CA LEU A 464 3.32 14.87 -2.05
C LEU A 464 2.39 15.68 -1.13
N LEU A 465 2.86 16.85 -0.69
CA LEU A 465 2.13 17.71 0.25
C LEU A 465 0.85 18.30 -0.32
N ILE A 466 0.78 18.52 -1.64
CA ILE A 466 -0.35 19.19 -2.30
C ILE A 466 -1.44 18.20 -2.70
N HIS A 467 -1.08 17.17 -3.47
CA HIS A 467 -2.07 16.30 -4.11
C HIS A 467 -2.88 15.45 -3.12
N ASP A 468 -2.29 15.19 -1.95
CA ASP A 468 -2.88 14.36 -0.91
C ASP A 468 -2.98 15.09 0.44
N HIS A 469 -3.14 16.41 0.39
CA HIS A 469 -3.38 17.22 1.58
C HIS A 469 -4.68 16.80 2.28
N ASN A 470 -4.65 16.60 3.60
CA ASN A 470 -5.75 16.02 4.39
C ASN A 470 -7.12 16.68 4.14
N PHE A 471 -7.16 18.02 4.05
CA PHE A 471 -8.43 18.75 3.84
C PHE A 471 -8.80 18.95 2.37
N LEU A 472 -7.85 18.81 1.43
CA LEU A 472 -8.14 18.96 0.00
C LEU A 472 -8.37 17.65 -0.72
N ARG A 473 -7.88 16.53 -0.19
CA ARG A 473 -7.98 15.20 -0.79
C ARG A 473 -9.37 14.96 -1.37
N ASN A 474 -10.42 15.11 -0.58
CA ASN A 474 -11.79 14.87 -1.04
C ASN A 474 -12.22 15.85 -2.15
N ILE A 475 -11.84 17.12 -2.07
CA ILE A 475 -12.18 18.12 -3.11
C ILE A 475 -11.42 17.82 -4.40
N VAL A 476 -10.12 17.56 -4.32
CA VAL A 476 -9.29 17.22 -5.49
C VAL A 476 -9.84 16.00 -6.20
N TRP A 477 -10.07 14.91 -5.47
CA TRP A 477 -10.44 13.65 -6.10
C TRP A 477 -11.92 13.59 -6.51
N SER A 478 -12.84 14.14 -5.71
CA SER A 478 -14.28 14.05 -5.97
C SER A 478 -14.85 15.20 -6.80
N TYR A 479 -14.20 16.37 -6.85
CA TYR A 479 -14.71 17.54 -7.58
C TYR A 479 -13.84 17.96 -8.76
N PHE A 480 -12.52 17.84 -8.68
CA PHE A 480 -11.65 18.24 -9.80
C PHE A 480 -11.30 17.07 -10.73
N VAL A 481 -11.03 15.90 -10.15
CA VAL A 481 -10.63 14.71 -10.93
C VAL A 481 -11.83 13.88 -11.36
N GLU A 482 -12.87 13.78 -10.52
CA GLU A 482 -14.15 13.11 -10.80
C GLU A 482 -13.96 11.74 -11.48
N THR A 483 -13.20 10.85 -10.83
CA THR A 483 -12.81 9.55 -11.41
C THR A 483 -13.99 8.73 -11.94
N ASP A 484 -15.17 8.87 -11.33
CA ASP A 484 -16.41 8.19 -11.71
C ASP A 484 -16.91 8.58 -13.11
N THR A 485 -16.66 9.81 -13.56
CA THR A 485 -17.11 10.30 -14.87
C THR A 485 -16.39 9.65 -16.04
N TRP A 486 -15.12 9.26 -15.86
CA TRP A 486 -14.29 8.66 -16.91
C TRP A 486 -13.88 7.21 -16.61
N TYR A 487 -14.21 6.68 -15.43
CA TYR A 487 -13.87 5.32 -15.04
C TYR A 487 -14.36 4.28 -16.04
N TYR A 488 -15.56 4.43 -16.62
CA TYR A 488 -16.13 3.46 -17.56
C TYR A 488 -15.60 3.59 -19.00
N SER A 489 -14.70 4.55 -19.26
CA SER A 489 -14.09 4.75 -20.57
C SER A 489 -13.18 3.58 -20.96
N SER A 490 -13.15 3.23 -22.24
CA SER A 490 -12.16 2.30 -22.82
C SER A 490 -10.74 2.85 -22.73
N TYR A 491 -10.59 4.17 -22.56
CA TYR A 491 -9.31 4.88 -22.46
C TYR A 491 -8.88 5.13 -21.00
N PHE A 492 -9.45 4.41 -20.02
CA PHE A 492 -9.20 4.61 -18.58
C PHE A 492 -7.72 4.77 -18.22
N ILE A 493 -6.84 3.85 -18.65
CA ILE A 493 -5.40 3.93 -18.33
C ILE A 493 -4.76 5.19 -18.92
N LEU A 494 -5.14 5.56 -20.15
CA LEU A 494 -4.60 6.74 -20.83
C LEU A 494 -5.02 8.01 -20.10
N ILE A 495 -6.30 8.10 -19.71
CA ILE A 495 -6.85 9.22 -18.94
C ILE A 495 -6.19 9.31 -17.56
N LEU A 496 -6.12 8.19 -16.83
CA LEU A 496 -5.42 8.09 -15.53
C LEU A 496 -3.98 8.58 -15.64
N THR A 497 -3.24 8.09 -16.64
CA THR A 497 -1.86 8.49 -16.88
C THR A 497 -1.75 9.98 -17.16
N GLY A 498 -2.64 10.52 -18.01
CA GLY A 498 -2.71 11.95 -18.30
C GLY A 498 -2.96 12.80 -17.05
N ILE A 499 -3.92 12.41 -16.21
CA ILE A 499 -4.26 13.09 -14.96
C ILE A 499 -3.08 13.08 -13.98
N VAL A 500 -2.41 11.93 -13.82
CA VAL A 500 -1.24 11.80 -12.96
C VAL A 500 -0.13 12.77 -13.36
N PHE A 501 0.15 12.88 -14.67
CA PHE A 501 1.12 13.86 -15.17
C PHE A 501 0.65 15.30 -14.94
N ILE A 502 -0.63 15.60 -15.22
CA ILE A 502 -1.20 16.95 -15.01
C ILE A 502 -1.04 17.37 -13.54
N ILE A 503 -1.44 16.52 -12.58
CA ILE A 503 -1.30 16.79 -11.15
C ILE A 503 0.17 17.04 -10.80
N TYR A 504 1.09 16.17 -11.25
CA TYR A 504 2.51 16.35 -10.99
C TYR A 504 3.05 17.68 -11.51
N PHE A 505 2.69 18.07 -12.74
CA PHE A 505 3.12 19.33 -13.34
C PHE A 505 2.50 20.55 -12.67
N VAL A 506 1.20 20.55 -12.40
CA VAL A 506 0.50 21.66 -11.71
C VAL A 506 1.11 21.89 -10.33
N CYS A 507 1.26 20.83 -9.53
CA CYS A 507 1.91 20.91 -8.22
C CYS A 507 3.37 21.38 -8.31
N SER A 508 4.11 20.94 -9.33
CA SER A 508 5.49 21.40 -9.57
C SER A 508 5.57 22.89 -9.92
N ILE A 509 4.60 23.42 -10.67
CA ILE A 509 4.50 24.86 -10.98
C ILE A 509 4.22 25.65 -9.72
N ILE A 510 3.28 25.20 -8.88
CA ILE A 510 2.98 25.83 -7.58
C ILE A 510 4.25 25.90 -6.72
N GLU A 511 5.02 24.82 -6.65
CA GLU A 511 6.27 24.79 -5.89
C GLU A 511 7.35 25.68 -6.48
N LEU A 512 7.46 25.75 -7.81
CA LEU A 512 8.38 26.68 -8.47
C LEU A 512 8.07 28.14 -8.11
N LEU A 513 6.78 28.50 -8.10
CA LEU A 513 6.32 29.84 -7.71
C LEU A 513 6.62 30.11 -6.23
N ARG A 514 6.26 29.19 -5.32
CA ARG A 514 6.55 29.32 -3.87
C ARG A 514 8.05 29.50 -3.60
N LYS A 515 8.90 28.68 -4.23
CA LYS A 515 10.36 28.75 -4.09
C LYS A 515 10.92 30.12 -4.49
N ASN A 516 10.49 30.62 -5.65
CA ASN A 516 11.03 31.86 -6.20
C ASN A 516 10.48 33.12 -5.52
N ILE A 517 9.21 33.12 -5.10
CA ILE A 517 8.54 34.29 -4.54
C ILE A 517 8.71 34.39 -3.02
N LEU A 518 8.73 33.25 -2.30
CA LEU A 518 8.73 33.24 -0.84
C LEU A 518 10.06 32.73 -0.26
N GLU A 519 10.49 31.53 -0.64
CA GLU A 519 11.61 30.85 0.04
C GLU A 519 12.91 31.65 -0.03
N VAL A 520 13.28 32.17 -1.21
CA VAL A 520 14.52 32.94 -1.42
C VAL A 520 14.59 34.18 -0.52
N TYR A 521 13.45 34.83 -0.26
CA TYR A 521 13.39 36.04 0.55
C TYR A 521 13.36 35.73 2.04
N ILE A 522 12.60 34.71 2.46
CA ILE A 522 12.43 34.33 3.86
C ILE A 522 13.74 33.80 4.45
N LEU A 523 14.47 32.96 3.72
CA LEU A 523 15.73 32.40 4.21
C LEU A 523 16.85 33.43 4.36
N LYS A 524 16.75 34.57 3.69
CA LYS A 524 17.73 35.67 3.81
C LYS A 524 17.43 36.59 5.00
N GLN A 525 16.30 36.43 5.66
CA GLN A 525 15.92 37.29 6.78
C GLN A 525 16.83 37.07 7.99
N LYS A 526 17.31 38.18 8.57
CA LYS A 526 18.15 38.19 9.79
C LYS A 526 17.60 37.32 10.93
N PRO A 527 16.30 37.37 11.31
CA PRO A 527 15.77 36.51 12.37
C PRO A 527 15.90 35.02 12.06
N VAL A 528 15.64 34.61 10.81
CA VAL A 528 15.76 33.21 10.39
C VAL A 528 17.22 32.76 10.47
N LEU A 529 18.16 33.57 9.98
CA LEU A 529 19.58 33.27 10.08
C LEU A 529 20.07 33.18 11.53
N LYS A 530 19.57 34.03 12.43
CA LYS A 530 19.87 33.96 13.86
C LYS A 530 19.33 32.67 14.48
N PHE A 531 18.10 32.30 14.15
CA PHE A 531 17.47 31.07 14.65
C PHE A 531 18.19 29.81 14.17
N VAL A 532 18.56 29.75 12.90
CA VAL A 532 19.40 28.68 12.33
C VAL A 532 20.70 28.51 13.13
N LYS A 533 21.42 29.60 13.39
CA LYS A 533 22.67 29.56 14.18
C LYS A 533 22.45 29.05 15.59
N ILE A 534 21.35 29.45 16.25
CA ILE A 534 21.00 28.95 17.58
C ILE A 534 20.80 27.43 17.53
N ILE A 535 20.01 26.93 16.58
CA ILE A 535 19.76 25.49 16.45
C ILE A 535 21.05 24.72 16.17
N ASP A 536 21.86 25.19 15.22
CA ASP A 536 23.13 24.55 14.89
C ASP A 536 24.05 24.45 16.12
N ASN A 537 24.13 25.51 16.94
CA ASN A 537 24.94 25.50 18.17
C ASN A 537 24.49 24.45 19.22
N TYR A 538 23.19 24.09 19.25
CA TYR A 538 22.66 23.13 20.23
C TYR A 538 22.59 21.69 19.69
N LEU A 539 22.39 21.51 18.39
CA LEU A 539 22.13 20.19 17.78
C LEU A 539 23.32 19.64 16.99
N ILE A 540 24.28 20.48 16.59
CA ILE A 540 25.54 20.00 16.03
C ILE A 540 26.49 19.75 17.20
N PHE A 541 26.61 18.50 17.59
CA PHE A 541 27.63 18.06 18.54
C PHE A 541 28.98 18.09 17.83
N GLU A 542 29.70 19.21 17.87
CA GLU A 542 31.10 19.23 17.45
C GLU A 542 31.91 18.28 18.37
N GLU A 543 32.60 17.30 17.79
CA GLU A 543 33.58 16.46 18.52
C GLU A 543 34.82 17.26 18.98
N HIS A 544 34.90 18.56 18.68
CA HIS A 544 35.99 19.42 19.13
C HIS A 544 35.69 20.06 20.50
N LYS A 545 35.92 19.28 21.56
CA LYS A 545 36.48 19.73 22.85
C LYS A 545 36.60 18.53 23.79
N LYS A 546 37.66 17.73 23.61
CA LYS A 546 38.47 17.19 24.71
C LYS A 546 39.78 16.64 24.18
#